data_AF-A0A7W7FLE8-F1
#
_entry.id   AF-A0A7W7FLE8-F1
#
_cell.length_a   1.000
_cell.length_b   1.000
_cell.length_c   1.000
_cell.angle_alpha   90.00
_cell.angle_beta   90.00
_cell.angle_gamma   90.00
#
_symmetry.space_group_name_H-M   'P 1'
#
loop_
_entity.id
_entity.type
_entity.pdbx_description
1 polymer ?
#
loop_
_entity_poly.entity_id
_entity_poly.type
_entity_poly.pdbx_seq_one_letter_code
_entity_poly.pdbx_strand_id
1 'polypeptide(L)'
;MATGRGGTSRGSAQERERARLYDARRRFHHSQGARRRRDNVLAAVVGGALIVLLIGSQIVYYTAGPGAPVPTPSPTPTVSGTPTPSATPSPSSSDDPASPSPTPTP
;
A
#
# COMPACT_ATOMS: atom_id res chain seq x y z
N MET A 1 0.23 -89.45 3.14
CA MET A 1 0.78 -88.34 2.34
C MET A 1 0.32 -87.04 2.99
N ALA A 2 1.11 -86.46 3.89
CA ALA A 2 0.75 -85.23 4.61
C ALA A 2 1.96 -84.29 4.61
N THR A 3 1.93 -83.31 3.71
CA THR A 3 2.97 -82.28 3.60
C THR A 3 2.65 -81.13 4.56
N GLY A 4 3.53 -80.90 5.53
CA GLY A 4 3.40 -79.90 6.57
C GLY A 4 3.38 -78.46 6.03
N ARG A 5 2.22 -77.81 6.13
CA ARG A 5 2.04 -76.36 5.96
C ARG A 5 2.31 -75.65 7.29
N GLY A 6 3.58 -75.56 7.70
CA GLY A 6 3.96 -75.00 9.02
C GLY A 6 4.91 -73.80 9.00
N GLY A 7 5.52 -73.47 7.85
CA GLY A 7 6.61 -72.49 7.76
C GLY A 7 6.18 -71.03 7.60
N THR A 8 5.03 -70.76 6.98
CA THR A 8 4.62 -69.38 6.61
C THR A 8 3.99 -68.58 7.76
N SER A 9 3.36 -69.22 8.75
CA SER A 9 2.70 -68.50 9.85
C SER A 9 3.70 -67.88 10.84
N ARG A 10 4.80 -68.59 11.17
CA ARG A 10 5.82 -68.13 12.12
C ARG A 10 6.65 -66.98 11.55
N GLY A 11 7.03 -67.04 10.27
CA GLY A 11 7.70 -65.94 9.56
C GLY A 11 6.82 -64.68 9.54
N SER A 12 5.53 -64.83 9.23
CA SER A 12 4.59 -63.70 9.22
C SER A 12 4.39 -63.03 10.59
N ALA A 13 4.52 -63.78 11.69
CA ALA A 13 4.45 -63.22 13.03
C ALA A 13 5.70 -62.41 13.36
N GLN A 14 6.89 -62.95 13.05
CA GLN A 14 8.16 -62.28 13.27
C GLN A 14 8.33 -61.02 12.40
N GLU A 15 7.82 -61.03 11.16
CA GLU A 15 7.78 -59.85 10.29
C GLU A 15 6.88 -58.75 10.84
N ARG A 16 5.70 -59.09 11.36
CA ARG A 16 4.81 -58.12 12.02
C ARG A 16 5.41 -57.55 13.30
N GLU A 17 6.11 -58.36 14.09
CA GLU A 17 6.82 -57.94 15.30
C GLU A 17 7.89 -56.88 14.97
N ARG A 18 8.69 -57.15 13.92
CA ARG A 18 9.71 -56.21 13.41
C ARG A 18 9.07 -54.94 12.88
N ALA A 19 7.99 -55.04 12.10
CA ALA A 19 7.27 -53.87 11.57
C ALA A 19 6.77 -52.96 12.70
N ARG A 20 6.22 -53.51 13.78
CA ARG A 20 5.76 -52.74 14.95
C ARG A 20 6.91 -51.99 15.64
N LEU A 21 8.05 -52.64 15.81
CA LEU A 21 9.25 -52.01 16.40
C LEU A 21 9.78 -50.87 15.52
N TYR A 22 9.76 -51.03 14.19
CA TYR A 22 10.14 -49.96 13.26
C TYR A 22 9.15 -48.80 13.24
N ASP A 23 7.85 -49.08 13.26
CA ASP A 23 6.81 -48.05 13.32
C ASP A 23 6.84 -47.23 14.61
N ALA A 24 7.14 -47.88 15.75
CA ALA A 24 7.28 -47.20 17.03
C ALA A 24 8.42 -46.16 17.00
N ARG A 25 9.58 -46.54 16.46
CA ARG A 25 10.73 -45.63 16.29
C ARG A 25 10.42 -44.50 15.30
N ARG A 26 9.76 -44.82 14.19
CA ARG A 26 9.41 -43.82 13.17
C ARG A 26 8.40 -42.80 13.70
N ARG A 27 7.41 -43.23 14.49
CA ARG A 27 6.45 -42.34 15.16
C ARG A 27 7.12 -41.42 16.19
N PHE A 28 8.10 -41.92 16.93
CA PHE A 28 8.84 -41.10 17.89
C PHE A 28 9.55 -39.92 17.20
N HIS A 29 10.31 -40.19 16.13
CA HIS A 29 11.01 -39.13 15.39
C HIS A 29 10.07 -38.17 14.65
N HIS A 30 8.98 -38.68 14.06
CA HIS A 30 7.99 -37.82 13.41
C HIS A 30 7.26 -36.91 14.40
N SER A 31 6.98 -37.39 15.62
CA SER A 31 6.28 -36.59 16.63
C SER A 31 7.08 -35.38 17.09
N GLN A 32 8.40 -35.50 17.21
CA GLN A 32 9.31 -34.42 17.57
C GLN A 32 9.33 -33.33 16.47
N GLY A 33 9.45 -33.75 15.20
CA GLY A 33 9.44 -32.83 14.06
C GLY A 33 8.09 -32.12 13.86
N ALA A 34 6.99 -32.84 14.10
CA ALA A 34 5.63 -32.28 13.97
C ALA A 34 5.36 -31.19 15.01
N ARG A 35 5.85 -31.33 16.24
CA ARG A 35 5.71 -30.31 17.30
C ARG A 35 6.43 -29.02 16.91
N ARG A 36 7.71 -29.11 16.55
CA ARG A 36 8.49 -27.93 16.10
C ARG A 36 7.87 -27.23 14.90
N ARG A 37 7.34 -27.98 13.93
CA ARG A 37 6.64 -27.38 12.78
C ARG A 37 5.36 -26.66 13.21
N ARG A 38 4.55 -27.26 14.08
CA ARG A 38 3.34 -26.63 14.61
C ARG A 38 3.66 -25.37 15.40
N ASP A 39 4.66 -25.44 16.28
CA ASP A 39 5.07 -24.32 17.13
C ASP A 39 5.66 -23.19 16.28
N ASN A 40 6.49 -23.49 15.27
CA ASN A 40 7.05 -22.49 14.35
C ASN A 40 5.95 -21.83 13.51
N VAL A 41 4.97 -22.61 13.01
CA VAL A 41 3.83 -22.05 12.27
C VAL A 41 2.99 -21.16 13.18
N LEU A 42 2.71 -21.60 14.40
CA LEU A 42 1.97 -20.80 15.36
C LEU A 42 2.72 -19.50 15.71
N ALA A 43 4.02 -19.58 15.96
CA ALA A 43 4.87 -18.42 16.20
C ALA A 43 4.89 -17.45 15.01
N ALA A 44 4.97 -17.96 13.78
CA ALA A 44 4.92 -17.15 12.58
C ALA A 44 3.56 -16.46 12.40
N VAL A 45 2.45 -17.17 12.64
CA VAL A 45 1.10 -16.60 12.55
C VAL A 45 0.88 -15.53 13.62
N VAL A 46 1.18 -15.83 14.88
CA VAL A 46 1.01 -14.89 15.99
C VAL A 46 1.94 -13.69 15.83
N GLY A 47 3.22 -13.92 15.54
CA GLY A 47 4.19 -12.86 15.30
C GLY A 47 3.82 -12.00 14.10
N GLY A 48 3.41 -12.62 12.99
CA GLY A 48 2.94 -11.92 11.79
C GLY A 48 1.71 -11.06 12.07
N ALA A 49 0.72 -11.59 12.79
CA ALA A 49 -0.47 -10.83 13.17
C ALA A 49 -0.12 -9.60 14.03
N LEU A 50 0.79 -9.74 15.00
CA LEU A 50 1.25 -8.61 15.82
C LEU A 50 1.97 -7.54 14.99
N ILE A 51 2.81 -7.93 14.04
CA ILE A 51 3.51 -6.99 13.16
C ILE A 51 2.49 -6.22 12.29
N VAL A 52 1.53 -6.93 11.68
CA VAL A 52 0.46 -6.31 10.89
C VAL A 52 -0.36 -5.33 11.74
N LEU A 53 -0.71 -5.73 12.97
CA LEU A 53 -1.43 -4.86 13.90
C LEU A 53 -0.63 -3.60 14.24
N LEU A 54 0.68 -3.73 14.49
CA LEU A 54 1.54 -2.59 14.82
C LEU A 54 1.66 -1.61 13.65
N ILE A 55 1.90 -2.11 12.45
CA ILE A 55 2.00 -1.28 11.24
C ILE A 55 0.66 -0.60 10.96
N GLY A 56 -0.45 -1.35 11.03
CA GLY A 56 -1.80 -0.79 10.85
C GLY A 56 -2.10 0.31 11.88
N SER A 57 -1.70 0.10 13.14
CA SER A 57 -1.86 1.10 14.20
C SER A 57 -1.06 2.37 13.91
N GLN A 58 0.17 2.25 13.42
CA GLN A 58 0.98 3.42 13.03
C GLN A 58 0.31 4.20 11.89
N ILE A 59 -0.17 3.51 10.85
CA ILE A 59 -0.86 4.15 9.74
C ILE A 59 -2.05 4.96 10.25
N VAL A 60 -2.92 4.34 11.06
CA VAL A 60 -4.07 5.05 11.63
C VAL A 60 -3.63 6.24 12.48
N TYR A 61 -2.62 6.07 13.34
CA TYR A 61 -2.12 7.13 14.21
C TYR A 61 -1.60 8.37 13.45
N TYR A 62 -0.88 8.16 12.35
CA TYR A 62 -0.28 9.23 11.55
C TYR A 62 -1.17 9.78 10.44
N THR A 63 -2.30 9.14 10.14
CA THR A 63 -3.21 9.60 9.08
C THR A 63 -4.47 10.27 9.61
N ALA A 64 -5.05 9.72 10.68
CA ALA A 64 -6.29 10.21 11.28
C ALA A 64 -6.18 10.44 12.78
N GLY A 65 -5.06 10.04 13.39
CA GLY A 65 -4.82 10.15 14.81
C GLY A 65 -3.99 11.39 15.20
N PRO A 66 -3.59 11.46 16.48
CA PRO A 66 -2.84 12.60 17.04
C PRO A 66 -1.48 12.86 16.40
N GLY A 67 -0.91 11.88 15.69
CA GLY A 67 0.33 12.04 14.94
C GLY A 67 0.15 12.67 13.56
N ALA A 68 -1.09 12.94 13.12
CA ALA A 68 -1.34 13.48 11.79
C ALA A 68 -0.74 14.90 11.64
N PRO A 69 -0.10 15.19 10.50
CA PRO A 69 0.46 16.51 10.24
C PRO A 69 -0.65 17.57 10.16
N VAL A 70 -0.36 18.76 10.68
CA VAL A 70 -1.28 19.90 10.61
C VAL A 70 -1.50 20.29 9.14
N PRO A 71 -2.76 20.43 8.67
CA PRO A 71 -3.03 20.83 7.30
C PRO A 71 -2.50 22.25 7.04
N THR A 72 -1.73 22.42 5.97
CA THR A 72 -1.30 23.73 5.50
C THR A 72 -2.47 24.48 4.86
N PRO A 73 -2.64 25.79 5.14
CA PRO A 73 -3.70 26.57 4.53
C PRO A 73 -3.49 26.69 3.02
N SER A 74 -4.56 26.52 2.25
CA SER A 74 -4.57 26.77 0.81
C SER A 74 -4.55 28.27 0.52
N PRO A 75 -3.82 28.76 -0.51
CA PRO A 75 -3.81 30.17 -0.85
C PRO A 75 -5.20 30.66 -1.28
N THR A 76 -5.65 31.76 -0.67
CA THR A 76 -6.86 32.47 -1.10
C THR A 76 -6.64 33.08 -2.48
N PRO A 77 -7.59 32.94 -3.43
CA PRO A 77 -7.46 33.59 -4.73
C PRO A 77 -7.47 35.11 -4.57
N THR A 78 -6.40 35.77 -5.02
CA THR A 78 -6.36 37.23 -5.13
C THR A 78 -7.22 37.65 -6.31
N VAL A 79 -8.25 38.48 -6.07
CA VAL A 79 -9.04 39.10 -7.14
C VAL A 79 -8.14 40.11 -7.85
N SER A 80 -7.79 39.83 -9.11
CA SER A 80 -7.12 40.80 -9.97
C SER A 80 -8.09 41.94 -10.29
N GLY A 81 -7.63 43.17 -10.13
CA GLY A 81 -8.47 44.38 -10.07
C GLY A 81 -9.44 44.57 -11.24
N THR A 82 -10.55 45.24 -10.95
CA THR A 82 -11.55 45.68 -11.93
C THR A 82 -10.89 46.47 -13.07
N PRO A 83 -11.18 46.19 -14.34
CA PRO A 83 -10.64 47.00 -15.44
C PRO A 83 -11.18 48.43 -15.33
N THR A 84 -10.26 49.40 -15.26
CA THR A 84 -10.59 50.83 -15.33
C THR A 84 -11.29 51.11 -16.66
N PRO A 85 -12.46 51.78 -16.69
CA PRO A 85 -13.10 52.14 -17.95
C PRO A 85 -12.18 53.05 -18.77
N SER A 86 -11.97 52.69 -20.04
CA SER A 86 -11.21 53.49 -20.99
C SER A 86 -11.95 54.79 -21.30
N ALA A 87 -11.26 55.93 -21.22
CA ALA A 87 -11.85 57.23 -21.49
C ALA A 87 -12.31 57.32 -22.95
N THR A 88 -13.58 57.72 -23.16
CA THR A 88 -14.13 58.04 -24.48
C THR A 88 -13.41 59.25 -25.07
N PRO A 89 -12.95 59.22 -26.34
CA PRO A 89 -12.31 60.37 -26.96
C PRO A 89 -13.31 61.54 -27.09
N SER A 90 -12.89 62.73 -26.65
CA SER A 90 -13.64 63.97 -26.82
C SER A 90 -13.65 64.37 -28.30
N PRO A 91 -14.78 64.82 -28.87
CA PRO A 91 -14.80 65.33 -30.24
C PRO A 91 -13.94 66.60 -30.32
N SER A 92 -13.02 66.62 -31.29
CA SER A 92 -12.23 67.80 -31.64
C SER A 92 -13.12 68.75 -32.44
N SER A 93 -13.41 69.93 -31.90
CA SER A 93 -14.03 71.00 -32.67
C SER A 93 -13.02 71.51 -33.69
N SER A 94 -13.29 71.24 -34.97
CA SER A 94 -12.68 71.95 -36.09
C SER A 94 -13.38 73.30 -36.23
N ASP A 95 -12.69 74.36 -35.84
CA ASP A 95 -12.99 75.71 -36.32
C ASP A 95 -11.77 76.21 -37.08
N ASP A 96 -11.85 76.00 -38.40
CA ASP A 96 -11.11 76.75 -39.41
C ASP A 96 -11.86 78.05 -39.67
N PRO A 97 -11.15 79.19 -39.69
CA PRO A 97 -11.54 80.22 -40.63
C PRO A 97 -10.32 80.69 -41.44
N ALA A 98 -10.27 80.22 -42.68
CA ALA A 98 -9.95 80.98 -43.90
C ALA A 98 -9.00 82.19 -43.76
N SER A 99 -7.81 82.01 -44.32
CA SER A 99 -6.90 83.07 -44.80
C SER A 99 -7.60 84.04 -45.77
N PRO A 100 -7.16 85.31 -45.87
CA PRO A 100 -6.26 85.58 -47.01
C PRO A 100 -5.06 86.51 -46.70
N SER A 101 -3.93 86.13 -47.29
CA SER A 101 -2.73 86.94 -47.57
C SER A 101 -3.04 88.19 -48.41
N PRO A 102 -2.28 89.31 -48.24
CA PRO A 102 -1.16 89.65 -49.17
C PRO A 102 0.02 90.36 -48.41
N THR A 103 1.27 90.56 -48.85
CA THR A 103 1.98 90.56 -50.14
C THR A 103 3.51 90.56 -49.87
N PRO A 104 4.35 90.06 -50.80
CA PRO A 104 5.83 89.97 -50.68
C PRO A 104 6.59 91.23 -51.14
N THR A 105 7.94 91.18 -51.08
CA THR A 105 8.97 91.85 -51.94
C THR A 105 9.88 92.85 -51.21
N PRO A 106 11.15 93.11 -51.63
CA PRO A 106 12.11 92.38 -52.48
C PRO A 106 13.30 91.75 -51.73
#